data_AF-A0A6A5THF1-F1
#
_entry.id   AF-A0A6A5THF1-F1
#
_cell.length_a   1.000
_cell.length_b   1.000
_cell.length_c   1.000
_cell.angle_alpha   90.00
_cell.angle_beta   90.00
_cell.angle_gamma   90.00
#
_symmetry.space_group_name_H-M   'P 1'
#
loop_
_entity.id
_entity.type
_entity.pdbx_description
1 polymer ?
#
loop_
_entity_poly.entity_id
_entity_poly.type
_entity_poly.pdbx_seq_one_letter_code
_entity_poly.pdbx_strand_id
1 'polypeptide(L)'
;MSLNSNLNSASTAKGDDSVIRKQTSSLLEIHPSKVNGWNVGGIQSAFLPPILGNGSPPVGTPEIHTCHEGHSRAHLLQCGHYVLCPAPTYCGKNRQTYDGFESNTPIRCTLCVRRTFNWDMKHYNRRWYDLLLPTFIKAEKEAIDADEFAYFQRVSEPMYIDNHGNIVRPMSHFAIAMIRALEYQKEDAAKKDIRTACADASLNLGNDAAQVATCAIEYLDILLRQHHKLDHLPICIIANFAICLVLIHRGRKYNSNVVLTALGVASESDTSQIRHWQEAKKCISSSKAGDIIDVFLTKAHRQLRQYKSSKKLYDTARRLWHTAARAQVIPKRLLKNQEEVLPLACLAEAAAELKIPISFPEICRLTGVNGDAWEAKVVWAKVHLFAKNSDRRNLIVRQGDPRVKEKQLLEMQDEEAVGVGEAIAQLGSR
;
A
#
# COMPACT_ATOMS: atom_id res chain seq x y z
N MET A 1 11.27 -31.43 -68.96
CA MET A 1 10.07 -32.30 -68.94
C MET A 1 9.34 -31.94 -67.65
N SER A 2 8.54 -30.86 -67.64
CA SER A 2 7.13 -30.82 -68.09
C SER A 2 6.28 -31.86 -67.33
N LEU A 3 5.17 -31.56 -66.67
CA LEU A 3 4.44 -30.33 -66.31
C LEU A 3 3.19 -30.81 -65.52
N ASN A 4 2.45 -29.86 -64.93
CA ASN A 4 1.07 -29.88 -64.41
C ASN A 4 0.86 -30.28 -62.93
N SER A 5 0.47 -29.40 -61.99
CA SER A 5 -0.53 -28.29 -61.87
C SER A 5 -1.73 -28.76 -61.00
N ASN A 6 -2.35 -28.03 -60.07
CA ASN A 6 -2.70 -26.61 -59.84
C ASN A 6 -2.62 -26.29 -58.31
N LEU A 7 -2.21 -25.11 -57.78
CA LEU A 7 -2.82 -23.75 -57.79
C LEU A 7 -4.30 -23.78 -57.33
N ASN A 8 -4.85 -23.03 -56.36
CA ASN A 8 -4.68 -21.70 -55.74
C ASN A 8 -5.44 -21.76 -54.38
N SER A 9 -5.40 -20.87 -53.38
CA SER A 9 -4.99 -19.48 -53.22
C SER A 9 -5.01 -19.14 -51.72
N ALA A 10 -4.11 -18.25 -51.31
CA ALA A 10 -4.14 -17.56 -50.02
C ALA A 10 -5.29 -16.53 -49.97
N SER A 11 -5.92 -16.37 -48.80
CA SER A 11 -6.45 -15.07 -48.38
C SER A 11 -6.29 -14.89 -46.87
N THR A 12 -5.43 -13.93 -46.53
CA THR A 12 -5.32 -13.22 -45.27
C THR A 12 -6.68 -12.70 -44.77
N ALA A 13 -7.04 -13.01 -43.52
CA ALA A 13 -8.06 -12.28 -42.78
C ALA A 13 -7.46 -11.81 -41.44
N LYS A 14 -7.18 -10.50 -41.40
CA LYS A 14 -6.99 -9.72 -40.19
C LYS A 14 -8.28 -9.85 -39.36
N GLY A 15 -8.17 -10.37 -38.14
CA GLY A 15 -9.26 -10.31 -37.17
C GLY A 15 -9.29 -8.93 -36.55
N ASP A 16 -10.35 -8.18 -36.86
CA ASP A 16 -10.64 -6.85 -36.35
C ASP A 16 -10.86 -6.84 -34.82
N ASP A 17 -9.96 -6.15 -34.11
CA ASP A 17 -10.05 -5.78 -32.68
C ASP A 17 -11.05 -4.62 -32.44
N SER A 18 -12.21 -4.65 -33.10
CA SER A 18 -13.14 -3.51 -33.13
C SER A 18 -14.59 -3.85 -32.71
N VAL A 19 -14.79 -4.72 -31.72
CA VAL A 19 -16.15 -4.93 -31.13
C VAL A 19 -16.13 -5.14 -29.60
N ILE A 20 -15.44 -4.27 -28.83
CA ILE A 20 -15.76 -4.08 -27.39
C ILE A 20 -15.60 -2.59 -27.03
N ARG A 21 -16.33 -1.71 -27.74
CA ARG A 21 -16.56 -0.31 -27.35
C ARG A 21 -17.85 0.17 -28.00
N LYS A 22 -18.97 -0.02 -27.29
CA LYS A 22 -20.18 0.83 -27.29
C LYS A 22 -21.26 0.17 -26.43
N GLN A 23 -21.16 0.37 -25.11
CA GLN A 23 -22.32 0.47 -24.23
C GLN A 23 -22.04 1.59 -23.23
N THR A 24 -22.04 2.81 -23.75
CA THR A 24 -22.31 4.01 -22.96
C THR A 24 -23.82 4.14 -22.79
N SER A 25 -24.23 4.48 -21.57
CA SER A 25 -25.51 5.11 -21.24
C SER A 25 -26.77 4.25 -21.35
N SER A 26 -27.05 3.51 -20.28
CA SER A 26 -28.36 3.63 -19.64
C SER A 26 -28.15 3.55 -18.13
N LEU A 27 -28.31 4.68 -17.44
CA LEU A 27 -28.61 4.69 -16.01
C LEU A 27 -29.87 3.83 -15.84
N LEU A 28 -29.71 2.63 -15.30
CA LEU A 28 -30.81 1.92 -14.68
C LEU A 28 -31.14 2.72 -13.42
N GLU A 29 -32.15 3.58 -13.51
CA GLU A 29 -32.95 3.97 -12.36
C GLU A 29 -33.48 2.69 -11.73
N ILE A 30 -32.79 2.20 -10.70
CA ILE A 30 -33.28 1.09 -9.89
C ILE A 30 -34.40 1.67 -9.03
N HIS A 31 -35.61 1.64 -9.56
CA HIS A 31 -36.83 1.93 -8.80
C HIS A 31 -36.95 0.87 -7.66
N PRO A 32 -37.04 1.27 -6.38
CA PRO A 32 -37.04 0.34 -5.24
C PRO A 32 -38.25 -0.61 -5.15
N SER A 33 -39.21 -0.51 -6.07
CA SER A 33 -40.53 -1.13 -5.94
C SER A 33 -40.70 -2.51 -6.59
N LYS A 34 -39.65 -3.10 -7.18
CA LYS A 34 -39.76 -4.42 -7.87
C LYS A 34 -38.61 -5.38 -7.61
N VAL A 35 -38.24 -5.59 -6.35
CA VAL A 35 -37.42 -6.73 -5.93
C VAL A 35 -38.27 -7.64 -5.03
N ASN A 36 -39.14 -8.43 -5.66
CA ASN A 36 -39.90 -9.46 -4.95
C ASN A 36 -38.96 -10.59 -4.53
N GLY A 37 -38.79 -10.78 -3.22
CA GLY A 37 -38.22 -12.00 -2.63
C GLY A 37 -36.93 -11.87 -1.82
N TRP A 38 -36.39 -10.67 -1.62
CA TRP A 38 -35.23 -10.48 -0.73
C TRP A 38 -35.73 -10.11 0.67
N ASN A 39 -35.38 -10.91 1.66
CA ASN A 39 -35.65 -10.65 3.07
C ASN A 39 -35.07 -9.27 3.46
N VAL A 40 -35.92 -8.24 3.48
CA VAL A 40 -35.57 -6.82 3.69
C VAL A 40 -35.01 -6.56 5.10
N GLY A 41 -35.18 -7.52 6.03
CA GLY A 41 -34.63 -7.45 7.38
C GLY A 41 -33.10 -7.38 7.47
N GLY A 42 -32.37 -7.89 6.48
CA GLY A 42 -30.89 -7.81 6.45
C GLY A 42 -30.33 -6.48 5.93
N ILE A 43 -31.13 -5.72 5.18
CA ILE A 43 -30.70 -4.45 4.57
C ILE A 43 -30.75 -3.33 5.61
N GLN A 44 -31.78 -3.27 6.45
CA GLN A 44 -31.88 -2.26 7.53
C GLN A 44 -30.77 -2.38 8.58
N SER A 45 -30.18 -3.57 8.79
CA SER A 45 -29.06 -3.73 9.72
C SER A 45 -27.69 -3.28 9.16
N ALA A 46 -27.57 -3.17 7.84
CA ALA A 46 -26.31 -2.86 7.16
C ALA A 46 -26.06 -1.35 7.03
N PHE A 47 -27.13 -0.55 7.05
CA PHE A 47 -27.09 0.90 6.92
C PHE A 47 -27.56 1.54 8.23
N LEU A 48 -26.67 2.27 8.89
CA LEU A 48 -27.02 3.04 10.08
C LEU A 48 -27.09 4.53 9.72
N PRO A 49 -27.97 5.30 10.40
CA PRO A 49 -28.13 6.74 10.15
C PRO A 49 -26.80 7.50 10.31
N PRO A 50 -26.69 8.70 9.71
CA PRO A 50 -25.43 9.41 9.58
C PRO A 50 -24.85 9.86 10.93
N ILE A 51 -23.53 10.00 10.96
CA ILE A 51 -22.82 10.70 12.03
C ILE A 51 -23.18 12.19 11.93
N LEU A 52 -24.10 12.68 12.77
CA LEU A 52 -24.45 14.11 12.77
C LEU A 52 -23.20 14.95 13.11
N GLY A 53 -22.92 15.96 12.29
CA GLY A 53 -21.88 16.97 12.52
C GLY A 53 -22.39 18.13 13.39
N ASN A 54 -21.55 18.56 14.33
CA ASN A 54 -21.57 19.82 15.10
C ASN A 54 -22.86 20.27 15.82
N GLY A 55 -23.88 19.43 15.96
CA GLY A 55 -25.00 19.66 16.87
C GLY A 55 -24.93 18.71 18.06
N SER A 56 -24.94 19.24 19.28
CA SER A 56 -25.07 18.42 20.49
C SER A 56 -26.37 17.63 20.42
N PRO A 57 -26.35 16.28 20.45
CA PRO A 57 -27.57 15.50 20.45
C PRO A 57 -28.29 15.61 21.81
N PRO A 58 -29.59 15.30 21.86
CA PRO A 58 -30.30 15.16 23.13
C PRO A 58 -29.69 14.00 23.94
N VAL A 59 -29.53 14.25 25.24
CA VAL A 59 -29.01 13.31 26.24
C VAL A 59 -29.78 11.98 26.17
N GLY A 60 -29.06 10.85 26.01
CA GLY A 60 -29.64 9.50 26.07
C GLY A 60 -29.74 8.74 24.74
N THR A 61 -29.27 9.31 23.62
CA THR A 61 -29.18 8.60 22.34
C THR A 61 -27.80 7.93 22.22
N PRO A 62 -27.66 6.62 21.98
CA PRO A 62 -26.35 5.97 21.87
C PRO A 62 -25.60 6.48 20.63
N GLU A 63 -24.69 7.41 20.88
CA GLU A 63 -24.05 8.27 19.89
C GLU A 63 -23.22 7.50 18.85
N ILE A 64 -23.47 7.83 17.59
CA ILE A 64 -22.64 7.51 16.44
C ILE A 64 -21.89 8.80 16.08
N HIS A 65 -20.85 9.17 16.84
CA HIS A 65 -20.02 10.35 16.57
C HIS A 65 -18.54 10.00 16.43
N THR A 66 -17.78 10.83 15.71
CA THR A 66 -16.31 10.90 15.78
C THR A 66 -15.91 11.19 17.22
N CYS A 67 -15.10 10.31 17.81
CA CYS A 67 -14.71 10.30 19.22
C CYS A 67 -14.20 11.67 19.72
N HIS A 68 -15.08 12.41 20.41
CA HIS A 68 -14.75 13.50 21.32
C HIS A 68 -14.98 12.98 22.74
N GLU A 69 -13.91 12.77 23.50
CA GLU A 69 -13.99 12.45 24.95
C GLU A 69 -14.55 11.08 25.35
N GLY A 70 -14.58 10.11 24.44
CA GLY A 70 -14.34 8.72 24.83
C GLY A 70 -15.55 7.88 25.22
N HIS A 71 -16.71 7.95 24.57
CA HIS A 71 -17.66 6.83 24.64
C HIS A 71 -18.54 6.74 23.39
N SER A 72 -18.05 6.08 22.34
CA SER A 72 -18.76 5.96 21.04
C SER A 72 -18.90 4.50 20.64
N ARG A 73 -19.83 4.20 19.74
CA ARG A 73 -19.82 2.91 19.01
C ARG A 73 -18.88 2.97 17.82
N ALA A 74 -18.66 4.15 17.28
CA ALA A 74 -17.94 4.41 16.05
C ALA A 74 -16.51 4.89 16.36
N HIS A 75 -15.49 4.18 15.88
CA HIS A 75 -14.10 4.49 16.16
C HIS A 75 -13.24 4.52 14.90
N LEU A 76 -12.40 5.56 14.78
CA LEU A 76 -11.29 5.59 13.83
C LEU A 76 -10.03 5.05 14.52
N LEU A 77 -9.54 3.92 14.05
CA LEU A 77 -8.33 3.27 14.57
C LEU A 77 -7.06 3.95 14.06
N GLN A 78 -5.92 3.68 14.72
CA GLN A 78 -4.62 4.21 14.30
C GLN A 78 -4.22 3.75 12.89
N CYS A 79 -4.60 2.52 12.51
CA CYS A 79 -4.41 2.05 11.14
C CYS A 79 -5.24 2.82 10.10
N GLY A 80 -6.18 3.67 10.53
CA GLY A 80 -7.03 4.50 9.68
C GLY A 80 -8.37 3.87 9.28
N HIS A 81 -8.63 2.62 9.70
CA HIS A 81 -9.93 1.99 9.49
C HIS A 81 -10.97 2.46 10.51
N TYR A 82 -12.18 2.65 10.02
CA TYR A 82 -13.36 2.83 10.85
C TYR A 82 -13.91 1.48 11.30
N VAL A 83 -14.24 1.38 12.58
CA VAL A 83 -14.87 0.21 13.18
C VAL A 83 -16.07 0.57 14.03
N LEU A 84 -17.02 -0.35 14.11
CA LEU A 84 -18.20 -0.26 14.95
C LEU A 84 -18.12 -1.29 16.09
N CYS A 85 -18.25 -0.83 17.32
CA CYS A 85 -18.37 -1.66 18.52
C CYS A 85 -19.85 -2.01 18.78
N PRO A 86 -20.14 -3.19 19.37
CA PRO A 86 -21.50 -3.62 19.66
C PRO A 86 -22.20 -2.69 20.66
N ALA A 87 -21.46 -2.24 21.68
CA ALA A 87 -21.89 -1.24 22.65
C ALA A 87 -21.02 0.02 22.54
N PRO A 88 -21.51 1.19 22.99
CA PRO A 88 -20.67 2.36 23.12
C PRO A 88 -19.50 2.05 24.07
N THR A 89 -18.27 2.40 23.68
CA THR A 89 -17.06 2.14 24.47
C THR A 89 -16.05 3.29 24.36
N TYR A 90 -15.09 3.35 25.29
CA TYR A 90 -13.97 4.29 25.22
C TYR A 90 -13.10 4.06 23.98
N CYS A 91 -12.43 5.08 23.46
CA CYS A 91 -11.51 4.89 22.34
C CYS A 91 -10.31 3.96 22.66
N GLY A 92 -10.10 3.61 23.94
CA GLY A 92 -9.10 2.63 24.34
C GLY A 92 -7.67 3.22 24.39
N LYS A 93 -6.66 2.37 24.60
CA LYS A 93 -5.24 2.69 24.32
C LYS A 93 -4.96 3.11 22.86
N ASN A 94 -5.93 2.96 21.95
CA ASN A 94 -5.78 3.34 20.55
C ASN A 94 -5.71 4.87 20.34
N ARG A 95 -6.09 5.70 21.34
CA ARG A 95 -5.98 7.18 21.27
C ARG A 95 -5.48 7.88 22.53
N GLN A 96 -5.44 7.22 23.71
CA GLN A 96 -5.07 7.87 24.98
C GLN A 96 -3.85 7.18 25.62
N THR A 97 -2.88 7.98 26.09
CA THR A 97 -1.87 7.57 27.09
C THR A 97 -2.55 7.37 28.45
N TYR A 98 -2.12 6.36 29.21
CA TYR A 98 -2.96 5.62 30.17
C TYR A 98 -2.78 5.98 31.65
N ASP A 99 -3.90 6.09 32.39
CA ASP A 99 -3.96 6.36 33.84
C ASP A 99 -4.72 5.26 34.65
N GLY A 100 -4.66 3.98 34.25
CA GLY A 100 -4.88 2.87 35.23
C GLY A 100 -6.21 2.11 35.30
N PHE A 101 -7.14 2.20 34.33
CA PHE A 101 -8.39 1.39 34.36
C PHE A 101 -8.35 0.07 33.56
N GLU A 102 -8.75 -1.04 34.23
CA GLU A 102 -8.79 -2.43 33.73
C GLU A 102 -9.63 -2.67 32.45
N SER A 103 -10.56 -1.77 32.10
CA SER A 103 -11.42 -1.89 30.91
C SER A 103 -10.80 -1.36 29.61
N ASN A 104 -9.54 -0.91 29.63
CA ASN A 104 -8.89 -0.19 28.52
C ASN A 104 -8.22 -1.10 27.46
N THR A 105 -8.87 -2.20 27.09
CA THR A 105 -8.39 -3.10 26.03
C THR A 105 -8.44 -2.44 24.65
N PRO A 106 -7.46 -2.67 23.75
CA PRO A 106 -7.46 -2.11 22.41
C PRO A 106 -8.61 -2.66 21.56
N ILE A 107 -9.07 -1.84 20.62
CA ILE A 107 -10.02 -2.25 19.58
C ILE A 107 -9.24 -2.85 18.41
N ARG A 108 -9.62 -4.06 18.00
CA ARG A 108 -8.96 -4.82 16.94
C ARG A 108 -9.48 -4.44 15.56
N CYS A 109 -8.60 -4.24 14.58
CA CYS A 109 -9.00 -4.06 13.19
C CYS A 109 -9.08 -5.40 12.44
N THR A 110 -10.29 -5.92 12.20
CA THR A 110 -10.51 -7.17 11.44
C THR A 110 -9.92 -7.11 10.03
N LEU A 111 -9.87 -5.94 9.38
CA LEU A 111 -9.25 -5.81 8.05
C LEU A 111 -7.73 -5.96 8.10
N CYS A 112 -7.06 -5.42 9.12
CA CYS A 112 -5.62 -5.64 9.31
C CYS A 112 -5.32 -7.12 9.58
N VAL A 113 -6.13 -7.79 10.40
CA VAL A 113 -6.02 -9.23 10.66
C VAL A 113 -6.11 -10.05 9.37
N ARG A 114 -7.15 -9.80 8.56
CA ARG A 114 -7.33 -10.44 7.25
C ARG A 114 -6.13 -10.24 6.34
N ARG A 115 -5.55 -9.05 6.34
CA ARG A 115 -4.37 -8.74 5.55
C ARG A 115 -3.20 -9.63 5.96
N THR A 116 -2.91 -9.74 7.26
CA THR A 116 -1.84 -10.59 7.80
C THR A 116 -2.04 -12.04 7.40
N PHE A 117 -3.25 -12.59 7.61
CA PHE A 117 -3.55 -13.96 7.20
C PHE A 117 -3.43 -14.21 5.71
N ASN A 118 -3.77 -13.22 4.88
CA ASN A 118 -3.62 -13.34 3.43
C ASN A 118 -2.14 -13.31 3.02
N TRP A 119 -1.34 -12.45 3.63
CA TRP A 119 0.11 -12.39 3.40
C TRP A 119 0.83 -13.67 3.78
N ASP A 120 0.50 -14.29 4.91
CA ASP A 120 1.10 -15.56 5.35
C ASP A 120 0.90 -16.69 4.32
N MET A 121 -0.23 -16.65 3.62
CA MET A 121 -0.56 -17.61 2.57
C MET A 121 -0.19 -17.13 1.17
N LYS A 122 0.58 -16.04 1.06
CA LYS A 122 1.00 -15.43 -0.21
C LYS A 122 -0.15 -14.98 -1.12
N HIS A 123 -1.31 -14.69 -0.53
CA HIS A 123 -2.40 -14.01 -1.19
C HIS A 123 -2.21 -12.50 -1.01
N TYR A 124 -1.78 -11.81 -2.07
CA TYR A 124 -1.52 -10.38 -2.01
C TYR A 124 -2.69 -9.61 -2.62
N ASN A 125 -3.43 -8.89 -1.78
CA ASN A 125 -4.50 -8.00 -2.22
C ASN A 125 -3.93 -6.77 -2.94
N ARG A 126 -4.51 -6.42 -4.08
CA ARG A 126 -4.15 -5.17 -4.80
C ARG A 126 -4.72 -3.95 -4.09
N ARG A 127 -5.89 -4.10 -3.47
CA ARG A 127 -6.61 -3.04 -2.77
C ARG A 127 -7.09 -3.53 -1.43
N TRP A 128 -7.16 -2.62 -0.47
CA TRP A 128 -7.58 -2.95 0.89
C TRP A 128 -9.04 -3.43 0.93
N TYR A 129 -9.93 -2.84 0.12
CA TYR A 129 -11.33 -3.24 0.03
C TYR A 129 -11.54 -4.62 -0.61
N ASP A 130 -10.51 -5.25 -1.19
CA ASP A 130 -10.58 -6.65 -1.60
C ASP A 130 -10.61 -7.60 -0.39
N LEU A 131 -10.16 -7.15 0.80
CA LEU A 131 -10.22 -7.90 2.06
C LEU A 131 -11.67 -8.12 2.55
N LEU A 132 -12.65 -7.51 1.89
CA LEU A 132 -14.06 -7.72 2.13
C LEU A 132 -14.65 -8.91 1.35
N LEU A 133 -13.98 -9.39 0.31
CA LEU A 133 -14.56 -10.45 -0.52
C LEU A 133 -14.37 -11.83 0.12
N PRO A 134 -15.32 -12.77 -0.08
CA PRO A 134 -15.24 -14.13 0.46
C PRO A 134 -13.93 -14.86 0.13
N THR A 135 -13.35 -14.62 -1.05
CA THR A 135 -12.08 -15.23 -1.47
C THR A 135 -10.87 -14.81 -0.61
N PHE A 136 -10.98 -13.71 0.12
CA PHE A 136 -9.93 -13.15 0.97
C PHE A 136 -10.26 -13.25 2.47
N ILE A 137 -11.45 -13.75 2.81
CA ILE A 137 -11.91 -13.96 4.19
C ILE A 137 -11.59 -15.39 4.57
N LYS A 138 -10.95 -15.58 5.73
CA LYS A 138 -10.63 -16.91 6.26
C LYS A 138 -11.38 -17.11 7.54
N ALA A 139 -12.69 -17.36 7.42
CA ALA A 139 -13.62 -17.38 8.55
C ALA A 139 -13.15 -18.28 9.71
N GLU A 140 -12.63 -19.48 9.42
CA GLU A 140 -12.11 -20.38 10.46
C GLU A 140 -10.90 -19.79 11.19
N LYS A 141 -9.95 -19.19 10.48
CA LYS A 141 -8.78 -18.55 11.09
C LYS A 141 -9.17 -17.30 11.86
N GLU A 142 -10.06 -16.47 11.31
CA GLU A 142 -10.61 -15.29 11.98
C GLU A 142 -11.37 -15.68 13.26
N ALA A 143 -12.07 -16.82 13.29
CA ALA A 143 -12.75 -17.31 14.47
C ALA A 143 -11.77 -17.77 15.56
N ILE A 144 -10.80 -18.61 15.20
CA ILE A 144 -9.73 -19.08 16.13
C ILE A 144 -9.00 -17.87 16.76
N ASP A 145 -8.65 -16.92 15.91
CA ASP A 145 -7.96 -15.70 16.31
C ASP A 145 -8.86 -14.73 17.10
N ALA A 146 -10.16 -14.69 16.82
CA ALA A 146 -11.10 -13.95 17.66
C ALA A 146 -11.20 -14.56 19.06
N ASP A 147 -11.25 -15.89 19.16
CA ASP A 147 -11.32 -16.62 20.43
C ASP A 147 -10.04 -16.43 21.27
N GLU A 148 -8.87 -16.51 20.63
CA GLU A 148 -7.56 -16.32 21.29
C GLU A 148 -7.44 -14.91 21.91
N PHE A 149 -7.91 -13.88 21.21
CA PHE A 149 -7.77 -12.50 21.64
C PHE A 149 -9.02 -11.91 22.33
N ALA A 150 -10.10 -12.70 22.48
CA ALA A 150 -11.37 -12.24 23.05
C ALA A 150 -11.23 -11.63 24.46
N TYR A 151 -10.24 -12.09 25.23
CA TYR A 151 -9.96 -11.58 26.57
C TYR A 151 -9.20 -10.25 26.57
N PHE A 152 -8.38 -10.00 25.53
CA PHE A 152 -7.45 -8.87 25.48
C PHE A 152 -7.90 -7.75 24.54
N GLN A 153 -8.93 -7.99 23.74
CA GLN A 153 -9.36 -7.08 22.69
C GLN A 153 -10.88 -6.95 22.65
N ARG A 154 -11.35 -5.78 22.25
CA ARG A 154 -12.78 -5.54 22.11
C ARG A 154 -13.30 -6.03 20.77
N VAL A 155 -14.48 -6.65 20.80
CA VAL A 155 -15.22 -7.01 19.60
C VAL A 155 -15.57 -5.75 18.84
N SER A 156 -15.20 -5.71 17.56
CA SER A 156 -15.60 -4.67 16.64
C SER A 156 -15.69 -5.22 15.23
N GLU A 157 -16.41 -4.51 14.38
CA GLU A 157 -16.55 -4.84 12.97
C GLU A 157 -16.14 -3.65 12.10
N PRO A 158 -15.60 -3.88 10.89
CA PRO A 158 -15.30 -2.80 9.97
C PRO A 158 -16.58 -2.06 9.58
N MET A 159 -16.49 -0.73 9.48
CA MET A 159 -17.57 0.11 9.01
C MET A 159 -17.05 1.16 8.02
N TYR A 160 -17.94 1.73 7.23
CA TYR A 160 -17.62 2.67 6.16
C TYR A 160 -18.56 3.86 6.24
N ILE A 161 -18.10 5.01 5.78
CA ILE A 161 -18.91 6.21 5.68
C ILE A 161 -19.15 6.46 4.20
N ASP A 162 -20.42 6.48 3.78
CA ASP A 162 -20.78 6.82 2.40
C ASP A 162 -20.68 8.34 2.14
N ASN A 163 -20.94 8.77 0.90
CA ASN A 163 -20.86 10.19 0.54
C ASN A 163 -21.92 11.08 1.22
N HIS A 164 -22.94 10.48 1.84
CA HIS A 164 -23.99 11.16 2.59
C HIS A 164 -23.76 11.13 4.11
N GLY A 165 -22.65 10.53 4.56
CA GLY A 165 -22.32 10.39 5.97
C GLY A 165 -22.95 9.17 6.65
N ASN A 166 -23.68 8.31 5.92
CA ASN A 166 -24.27 7.10 6.49
C ASN A 166 -23.20 6.05 6.79
N ILE A 167 -23.43 5.27 7.83
CA ILE A 167 -22.56 4.14 8.14
C ILE A 167 -23.02 2.90 7.40
N VAL A 168 -22.08 2.30 6.67
CA VAL A 168 -22.28 1.06 5.92
C VAL A 168 -21.42 -0.03 6.55
N ARG A 169 -22.06 -1.13 6.97
CA ARG A 169 -21.40 -2.32 7.48
C ARG A 169 -21.28 -3.39 6.39
N PRO A 170 -20.13 -4.04 6.19
CA PRO A 170 -19.93 -5.04 5.14
C PRO A 170 -20.49 -6.42 5.53
N MET A 171 -21.77 -6.47 5.92
CA MET A 171 -22.46 -7.67 6.41
C MET A 171 -23.15 -8.46 5.29
N SER A 172 -23.27 -7.90 4.09
CA SER A 172 -23.92 -8.52 2.94
C SER A 172 -23.11 -8.31 1.67
N HIS A 173 -23.26 -9.20 0.68
CA HIS A 173 -22.62 -9.06 -0.63
C HIS A 173 -22.96 -7.73 -1.30
N PHE A 174 -24.19 -7.23 -1.11
CA PHE A 174 -24.62 -5.92 -1.63
C PHE A 174 -23.84 -4.76 -0.99
N ALA A 175 -23.74 -4.73 0.35
CA ALA A 175 -22.99 -3.69 1.05
C ALA A 175 -21.51 -3.71 0.67
N ILE A 176 -20.90 -4.90 0.57
CA ILE A 176 -19.52 -5.08 0.11
C ILE A 176 -19.35 -4.56 -1.32
N ALA A 177 -20.25 -4.89 -2.24
CA ALA A 177 -20.19 -4.43 -3.62
C ALA A 177 -20.30 -2.89 -3.70
N MET A 178 -21.19 -2.28 -2.94
CA MET A 178 -21.37 -0.84 -2.89
C MET A 178 -20.12 -0.14 -2.34
N ILE A 179 -19.55 -0.63 -1.23
CA ILE A 179 -18.30 -0.10 -0.67
C ILE A 179 -17.19 -0.13 -1.72
N ARG A 180 -16.99 -1.26 -2.39
CA ARG A 180 -15.95 -1.42 -3.43
C ARG A 180 -16.18 -0.48 -4.61
N ALA A 181 -17.44 -0.32 -5.04
CA ALA A 181 -17.78 0.60 -6.12
C ALA A 181 -17.45 2.06 -5.75
N LEU A 182 -17.77 2.48 -4.52
CA LEU A 182 -17.45 3.82 -4.02
C LEU A 182 -15.93 4.06 -3.95
N GLU A 183 -15.18 3.12 -3.40
CA GLU A 183 -13.71 3.24 -3.32
C GLU A 183 -13.08 3.28 -4.72
N TYR A 184 -13.57 2.48 -5.66
CA TYR A 184 -13.12 2.51 -7.05
C TYR A 184 -13.42 3.86 -7.72
N GLN A 185 -14.61 4.43 -7.49
CA GLN A 185 -14.96 5.76 -8.00
C GLN A 185 -14.04 6.86 -7.43
N LYS A 186 -13.70 6.78 -6.12
CA LYS A 186 -12.74 7.71 -5.50
C LYS A 186 -11.35 7.58 -6.11
N GLU A 187 -10.89 6.36 -6.40
CA GLU A 187 -9.61 6.15 -7.09
C GLU A 187 -9.60 6.75 -8.50
N ASP A 188 -10.67 6.52 -9.29
CA ASP A 188 -10.78 7.05 -10.65
C ASP A 188 -10.88 8.57 -10.66
N ALA A 189 -11.61 9.15 -9.71
CA ALA A 189 -11.65 10.60 -9.50
C ALA A 189 -10.24 11.15 -9.19
N ALA A 190 -9.52 10.56 -8.23
CA ALA A 190 -8.16 10.99 -7.91
C ALA A 190 -7.20 10.87 -9.11
N LYS A 191 -7.33 9.84 -9.96
CA LYS A 191 -6.55 9.72 -11.20
C LYS A 191 -6.88 10.81 -12.21
N LYS A 192 -8.14 11.26 -12.29
CA LYS A 192 -8.54 12.41 -13.11
C LYS A 192 -7.97 13.70 -12.53
N ASP A 193 -8.06 13.88 -11.21
CA ASP A 193 -7.59 15.07 -10.51
C ASP A 193 -6.07 15.23 -10.64
N ILE A 194 -5.29 14.15 -10.59
CA ILE A 194 -3.84 14.19 -10.88
C ILE A 194 -3.56 14.74 -12.27
N ARG A 195 -4.32 14.32 -13.29
CA ARG A 195 -4.12 14.81 -14.67
C ARG A 195 -4.45 16.30 -14.78
N THR A 196 -5.56 16.72 -14.16
CA THR A 196 -5.96 18.13 -14.10
C THR A 196 -4.92 18.97 -13.38
N ALA A 197 -4.48 18.54 -12.19
CA ALA A 197 -3.48 19.24 -11.39
C ALA A 197 -2.13 19.36 -12.12
N CYS A 198 -1.68 18.30 -12.80
CA CYS A 198 -0.44 18.35 -13.58
C CYS A 198 -0.54 19.23 -14.84
N ALA A 199 -1.74 19.44 -15.38
CA ALA A 199 -1.99 20.39 -16.46
C ALA A 199 -2.13 21.84 -15.95
N ASP A 200 -2.28 22.04 -14.64
CA ASP A 200 -2.42 23.36 -14.02
C ASP A 200 -1.12 24.17 -14.17
N ALA A 201 -1.27 25.42 -14.61
CA ALA A 201 -0.16 26.34 -14.83
C ALA A 201 0.64 26.63 -13.55
N SER A 202 0.02 26.55 -12.37
CA SER A 202 0.66 26.78 -11.07
C SER A 202 1.79 25.80 -10.76
N LEU A 203 1.77 24.59 -11.32
CA LEU A 203 2.85 23.61 -11.14
C LEU A 203 4.03 23.80 -12.08
N ASN A 204 3.91 24.69 -13.08
CA ASN A 204 4.97 25.04 -14.03
C ASN A 204 5.67 23.79 -14.64
N LEU A 205 4.86 22.81 -15.09
CA LEU A 205 5.39 21.58 -15.67
C LEU A 205 5.72 21.71 -17.17
N GLY A 206 5.08 22.65 -17.87
CA GLY A 206 5.26 22.85 -19.30
C GLY A 206 4.95 21.57 -20.09
N ASN A 207 5.83 21.21 -21.02
CA ASN A 207 5.65 20.03 -21.87
C ASN A 207 5.73 18.68 -21.12
N ASP A 208 6.25 18.67 -19.89
CA ASP A 208 6.38 17.44 -19.10
C ASP A 208 5.10 17.02 -18.39
N ALA A 209 4.05 17.86 -18.40
CA ALA A 209 2.81 17.67 -17.63
C ALA A 209 2.21 16.27 -17.79
N ALA A 210 2.06 15.78 -19.03
CA ALA A 210 1.47 14.46 -19.31
C ALA A 210 2.34 13.30 -18.79
N GLN A 211 3.66 13.43 -18.86
CA GLN A 211 4.59 12.40 -18.39
C GLN A 211 4.65 12.37 -16.86
N VAL A 212 4.62 13.54 -16.22
CA VAL A 212 4.52 13.66 -14.74
C VAL A 212 3.21 13.05 -14.24
N ALA A 213 2.08 13.36 -14.88
CA ALA A 213 0.78 12.81 -14.53
C ALA A 213 0.76 11.27 -14.62
N THR A 214 1.33 10.71 -15.70
CA THR A 214 1.43 9.26 -15.89
C THR A 214 2.22 8.60 -14.77
N CYS A 215 3.41 9.10 -14.46
CA CYS A 215 4.23 8.59 -13.35
C CYS A 215 3.54 8.78 -11.99
N ALA A 216 2.81 9.88 -11.80
CA ALA A 216 2.11 10.15 -10.54
C ALA A 216 0.95 9.18 -10.33
N ILE A 217 0.23 8.80 -11.40
CA ILE A 217 -0.81 7.76 -11.34
C ILE A 217 -0.20 6.40 -10.99
N GLU A 218 0.95 6.05 -11.56
CA GLU A 218 1.68 4.82 -11.20
C GLU A 218 2.07 4.84 -9.71
N TYR A 219 2.55 5.97 -9.20
CA TYR A 219 2.90 6.12 -7.78
C TYR A 219 1.66 6.05 -6.89
N LEU A 220 0.55 6.66 -7.28
CA LEU A 220 -0.73 6.53 -6.59
C LEU A 220 -1.12 5.04 -6.49
N ASP A 221 -1.06 4.30 -7.59
CA ASP A 221 -1.40 2.88 -7.60
C ASP A 221 -0.49 2.03 -6.68
N ILE A 222 0.80 2.36 -6.59
CA ILE A 222 1.75 1.72 -5.67
C ILE A 222 1.38 2.05 -4.21
N LEU A 223 1.15 3.33 -3.90
CA LEU A 223 0.80 3.79 -2.56
C LEU A 223 -0.53 3.18 -2.09
N LEU A 224 -1.54 3.07 -2.97
CA LEU A 224 -2.83 2.46 -2.63
C LEU A 224 -2.74 0.95 -2.35
N ARG A 225 -1.80 0.22 -2.96
CA ARG A 225 -1.52 -1.19 -2.56
C ARG A 225 -0.98 -1.29 -1.14
N GLN A 226 -0.30 -0.23 -0.69
CA GLN A 226 0.31 -0.13 0.63
C GLN A 226 -0.46 0.83 1.55
N HIS A 227 -1.72 1.14 1.27
CA HIS A 227 -2.51 2.19 1.95
C HIS A 227 -2.53 2.08 3.49
N HIS A 228 -2.56 0.87 4.03
CA HIS A 228 -2.44 0.58 5.48
C HIS A 228 -1.18 1.17 6.15
N LYS A 229 -0.06 1.30 5.44
CA LYS A 229 1.19 1.89 5.95
C LYS A 229 1.13 3.41 5.99
N LEU A 230 0.11 3.97 5.36
CA LEU A 230 -0.20 5.39 5.33
C LEU A 230 -1.44 5.66 6.16
N ASP A 231 -1.75 4.83 7.15
CA ASP A 231 -2.88 4.96 8.07
C ASP A 231 -4.21 5.29 7.37
N HIS A 232 -4.45 4.64 6.23
CA HIS A 232 -5.60 4.87 5.36
C HIS A 232 -5.91 6.36 5.09
N LEU A 233 -4.87 7.20 4.92
CA LEU A 233 -5.00 8.62 4.59
C LEU A 233 -5.97 8.86 3.42
N PRO A 234 -6.67 10.01 3.38
CA PRO A 234 -7.54 10.34 2.27
C PRO A 234 -6.82 10.24 0.92
N ILE A 235 -7.49 9.67 -0.09
CA ILE A 235 -6.87 9.37 -1.40
C ILE A 235 -6.30 10.64 -2.06
N CYS A 236 -6.93 11.79 -1.86
CA CYS A 236 -6.43 13.08 -2.37
C CYS A 236 -5.06 13.47 -1.77
N ILE A 237 -4.82 13.17 -0.50
CA ILE A 237 -3.52 13.38 0.16
C ILE A 237 -2.47 12.42 -0.40
N ILE A 238 -2.86 11.18 -0.71
CA ILE A 238 -1.97 10.20 -1.35
C ILE A 238 -1.64 10.62 -2.79
N ALA A 239 -2.61 11.18 -3.51
CA ALA A 239 -2.40 11.77 -4.83
C ALA A 239 -1.41 12.94 -4.79
N ASN A 240 -1.53 13.81 -3.77
CA ASN A 240 -0.54 14.87 -3.51
C ASN A 240 0.86 14.29 -3.30
N PHE A 241 0.99 13.26 -2.45
CA PHE A 241 2.27 12.58 -2.23
C PHE A 241 2.85 12.01 -3.53
N ALA A 242 2.01 11.38 -4.35
CA ALA A 242 2.43 10.79 -5.61
C ALA A 242 3.01 11.85 -6.57
N ILE A 243 2.33 12.99 -6.76
CA ILE A 243 2.83 14.10 -7.60
C ILE A 243 4.14 14.64 -7.04
N CYS A 244 4.18 14.96 -5.74
CA CYS A 244 5.36 15.53 -5.09
C CYS A 244 6.58 14.60 -5.21
N LEU A 245 6.41 13.29 -5.03
CA LEU A 245 7.47 12.30 -5.19
C LEU A 245 7.97 12.21 -6.65
N VAL A 246 7.10 12.33 -7.65
CA VAL A 246 7.52 12.39 -9.06
C VAL A 246 8.35 13.65 -9.32
N LEU A 247 7.93 14.81 -8.81
CA LEU A 247 8.68 16.07 -8.97
C LEU A 247 10.08 15.97 -8.35
N ILE A 248 10.18 15.38 -7.15
CA ILE A 248 11.47 15.12 -6.50
C ILE A 248 12.37 14.21 -7.34
N HIS A 249 11.84 13.09 -7.85
CA HIS A 249 12.64 12.18 -8.67
C HIS A 249 13.08 12.81 -10.00
N ARG A 250 12.36 13.82 -10.49
CA ARG A 250 12.75 14.62 -11.67
C ARG A 250 13.67 15.80 -11.33
N GLY A 251 14.09 15.95 -10.07
CA GLY A 251 14.93 17.06 -9.63
C GLY A 251 14.24 18.42 -9.66
N ARG A 252 12.90 18.44 -9.72
CA ARG A 252 12.10 19.67 -9.71
C ARG A 252 11.81 20.09 -8.27
N LYS A 253 11.80 21.40 -8.04
CA LYS A 253 11.29 21.97 -6.79
C LYS A 253 9.78 21.73 -6.75
N TYR A 254 9.25 21.49 -5.55
CA TYR A 254 7.82 21.32 -5.32
C TYR A 254 7.40 22.09 -4.07
N ASN A 255 6.13 22.47 -4.02
CA ASN A 255 5.48 22.99 -2.83
C ASN A 255 4.19 22.19 -2.65
N SER A 256 4.11 21.42 -1.56
CA SER A 256 2.96 20.55 -1.26
C SER A 256 1.64 21.31 -1.28
N ASN A 257 1.61 22.54 -0.77
CA ASN A 257 0.39 23.34 -0.71
C ASN A 257 -0.09 23.74 -2.11
N VAL A 258 0.84 24.04 -3.02
CA VAL A 258 0.48 24.37 -4.41
C VAL A 258 -0.09 23.15 -5.11
N VAL A 259 0.49 21.96 -4.86
CA VAL A 259 -0.03 20.70 -5.42
C VAL A 259 -1.41 20.35 -4.84
N LEU A 260 -1.63 20.54 -3.53
CA LEU A 260 -2.95 20.35 -2.91
C LEU A 260 -4.00 21.28 -3.50
N THR A 261 -3.67 22.57 -3.66
CA THR A 261 -4.56 23.54 -4.30
C THR A 261 -4.88 23.15 -5.75
N ALA A 262 -3.88 22.69 -6.52
CA ALA A 262 -4.08 22.21 -7.88
C ALA A 262 -4.95 20.92 -7.95
N LEU A 263 -4.96 20.12 -6.88
CA LEU A 263 -5.88 18.99 -6.70
C LEU A 263 -7.28 19.41 -6.22
N GLY A 264 -7.52 20.71 -6.01
CA GLY A 264 -8.79 21.22 -5.48
C GLY A 264 -9.00 20.94 -3.99
N VAL A 265 -7.93 20.68 -3.25
CA VAL A 265 -7.97 20.37 -1.81
C VAL A 265 -7.51 21.58 -1.01
N ALA A 266 -8.32 22.03 -0.06
CA ALA A 266 -7.91 23.07 0.88
C ALA A 266 -6.73 22.56 1.74
N SER A 267 -5.70 23.38 1.94
CA SER A 267 -4.52 22.99 2.72
C SER A 267 -4.85 22.60 4.17
N GLU A 268 -5.91 23.18 4.73
CA GLU A 268 -6.42 22.87 6.07
C GLU A 268 -6.99 21.45 6.20
N SER A 269 -7.33 20.82 5.06
CA SER A 269 -7.80 19.43 5.02
C SER A 269 -6.66 18.41 5.00
N ASP A 270 -5.40 18.85 4.96
CA ASP A 270 -4.24 17.94 5.03
C ASP A 270 -4.06 17.41 6.46
N THR A 271 -4.53 16.20 6.68
CA THR A 271 -4.37 15.46 7.95
C THR A 271 -3.06 14.67 8.00
N SER A 272 -2.17 14.82 7.02
CA SER A 272 -0.94 14.04 6.96
C SER A 272 0.11 14.49 7.97
N GLN A 273 1.03 13.57 8.26
CA GLN A 273 2.13 13.78 9.19
C GLN A 273 3.43 13.43 8.47
N ILE A 274 4.55 13.93 9.00
CA ILE A 274 5.89 13.68 8.45
C ILE A 274 6.16 12.17 8.28
N ARG A 275 5.70 11.33 9.23
CA ARG A 275 5.83 9.87 9.14
C ARG A 275 5.13 9.29 7.91
N HIS A 276 3.95 9.79 7.54
CA HIS A 276 3.21 9.31 6.36
C HIS A 276 3.99 9.63 5.08
N TRP A 277 4.56 10.83 4.99
CA TRP A 277 5.42 11.22 3.87
C TRP A 277 6.67 10.33 3.76
N GLN A 278 7.34 10.04 4.89
CA GLN A 278 8.50 9.16 4.93
C GLN A 278 8.16 7.74 4.48
N GLU A 279 7.03 7.19 4.92
CA GLU A 279 6.59 5.85 4.54
C GLU A 279 6.14 5.80 3.08
N ALA A 280 5.48 6.85 2.57
CA ALA A 280 5.15 6.97 1.14
C ALA A 280 6.42 6.96 0.28
N LYS A 281 7.44 7.74 0.67
CA LYS A 281 8.74 7.74 0.00
C LYS A 281 9.37 6.35 0.03
N LYS A 282 9.39 5.68 1.18
CA LYS A 282 9.92 4.31 1.34
C LYS A 282 9.17 3.31 0.46
N CYS A 283 7.85 3.40 0.37
CA CYS A 283 7.03 2.56 -0.49
C CYS A 283 7.41 2.71 -1.97
N ILE A 284 7.50 3.95 -2.46
CA ILE A 284 7.91 4.22 -3.85
C ILE A 284 9.34 3.77 -4.11
N SER A 285 10.30 4.12 -3.24
CA SER A 285 11.69 3.70 -3.40
C SER A 285 11.84 2.18 -3.39
N SER A 286 11.06 1.47 -2.56
CA SER A 286 11.05 -0.01 -2.52
C SER A 286 10.47 -0.61 -3.79
N SER A 287 9.37 -0.04 -4.31
CA SER A 287 8.78 -0.51 -5.57
C SER A 287 9.76 -0.34 -6.72
N LYS A 288 10.35 0.85 -6.86
CA LYS A 288 11.35 1.14 -7.89
C LYS A 288 12.56 0.22 -7.82
N ALA A 289 13.07 -0.03 -6.61
CA ALA A 289 14.17 -0.97 -6.41
C ALA A 289 13.80 -2.37 -6.90
N GLY A 290 12.58 -2.81 -6.61
CA GLY A 290 12.01 -4.06 -7.14
C GLY A 290 11.94 -4.07 -8.66
N ASP A 291 11.39 -3.02 -9.27
CA ASP A 291 11.26 -2.90 -10.73
C ASP A 291 12.63 -2.96 -11.43
N ILE A 292 13.65 -2.31 -10.87
CA ILE A 292 15.03 -2.35 -11.39
C ILE A 292 15.60 -3.77 -11.35
N ILE A 293 15.38 -4.49 -10.24
CA ILE A 293 15.79 -5.89 -10.10
C ILE A 293 15.04 -6.76 -11.12
N ASP A 294 13.73 -6.56 -11.29
CA ASP A 294 12.90 -7.31 -12.24
C ASP A 294 13.30 -7.07 -13.70
N VAL A 295 13.64 -5.82 -14.07
CA VAL A 295 14.19 -5.47 -15.39
C VAL A 295 15.48 -6.25 -15.65
N PHE A 296 16.37 -6.32 -14.67
CA PHE A 296 17.58 -7.13 -14.78
C PHE A 296 17.23 -8.62 -14.95
N LEU A 297 16.39 -9.19 -14.08
CA LEU A 297 16.06 -10.61 -14.11
C LEU A 297 15.41 -11.02 -15.44
N THR A 298 14.59 -10.14 -16.00
CA THR A 298 13.96 -10.34 -17.32
C THR A 298 15.02 -10.39 -18.43
N LYS A 299 15.97 -9.45 -18.45
CA LYS A 299 17.04 -9.41 -19.47
C LYS A 299 18.06 -10.53 -19.30
N ALA A 300 18.40 -10.88 -18.05
CA ALA A 300 19.36 -11.92 -17.71
C ALA A 300 18.77 -13.34 -17.67
N HIS A 301 17.45 -13.50 -17.86
CA HIS A 301 16.73 -14.77 -17.67
C HIS A 301 17.42 -15.98 -18.33
N ARG A 302 17.86 -15.82 -19.60
CA ARG A 302 18.55 -16.91 -20.32
C ARG A 302 19.89 -17.30 -19.69
N GLN A 303 20.67 -16.31 -19.23
CA GLN A 303 21.97 -16.54 -18.57
C GLN A 303 21.80 -17.14 -17.18
N LEU A 304 20.74 -16.76 -16.47
CA LEU A 304 20.47 -17.18 -15.10
C LEU A 304 19.86 -18.58 -14.99
N ARG A 305 19.20 -19.08 -16.05
CA ARG A 305 18.48 -20.36 -16.05
C ARG A 305 19.31 -21.57 -15.64
N GLN A 306 20.62 -21.55 -15.90
CA GLN A 306 21.55 -22.62 -15.53
C GLN A 306 21.82 -22.69 -14.01
N TYR A 307 21.60 -21.61 -13.27
CA TYR A 307 21.88 -21.55 -11.84
C TYR A 307 20.61 -21.83 -11.05
N LYS A 308 20.56 -22.97 -10.34
CA LYS A 308 19.43 -23.32 -9.45
C LYS A 308 19.17 -22.25 -8.39
N SER A 309 20.22 -21.55 -7.94
CA SER A 309 20.14 -20.47 -6.95
C SER A 309 19.54 -19.17 -7.49
N SER A 310 19.41 -19.00 -8.81
CA SER A 310 18.85 -17.78 -9.42
C SER A 310 17.43 -17.47 -8.94
N LYS A 311 16.64 -18.50 -8.58
CA LYS A 311 15.31 -18.34 -8.00
C LYS A 311 15.29 -17.55 -6.68
N LYS A 312 16.41 -17.53 -5.95
CA LYS A 312 16.56 -16.78 -4.68
C LYS A 312 17.15 -15.38 -4.89
N LEU A 313 17.62 -15.06 -6.10
CA LEU A 313 18.36 -13.84 -6.37
C LEU A 313 17.53 -12.59 -6.07
N TYR A 314 16.27 -12.57 -6.49
CA TYR A 314 15.33 -11.49 -6.20
C TYR A 314 15.20 -11.25 -4.69
N ASP A 315 14.84 -12.29 -3.93
CA ASP A 315 14.58 -12.19 -2.50
C ASP A 315 15.85 -11.82 -1.71
N THR A 316 17.02 -12.33 -2.09
CA THR A 316 18.28 -11.97 -1.45
C THR A 316 18.69 -10.53 -1.77
N ALA A 317 18.61 -10.11 -3.03
CA ALA A 317 18.93 -8.74 -3.43
C ALA A 317 18.01 -7.72 -2.77
N ARG A 318 16.70 -8.01 -2.74
CA ARG A 318 15.69 -7.15 -2.10
C ARG A 318 15.90 -7.04 -0.59
N ARG A 319 16.21 -8.15 0.10
CA ARG A 319 16.54 -8.11 1.54
C ARG A 319 17.78 -7.27 1.82
N LEU A 320 18.84 -7.47 1.05
CA LEU A 320 20.08 -6.70 1.19
C LEU A 320 19.84 -5.21 0.91
N TRP A 321 19.01 -4.88 -0.08
CA TRP A 321 18.61 -3.52 -0.37
C TRP A 321 17.86 -2.88 0.81
N HIS A 322 16.88 -3.57 1.38
CA HIS A 322 16.13 -3.08 2.54
C HIS A 322 17.05 -2.82 3.75
N THR A 323 17.97 -3.74 4.06
CA THR A 323 18.90 -3.58 5.20
C THR A 323 19.91 -2.47 4.94
N ALA A 324 20.47 -2.36 3.73
CA ALA A 324 21.39 -1.29 3.37
C ALA A 324 20.73 0.09 3.37
N ALA A 325 19.50 0.19 2.89
CA ALA A 325 18.72 1.43 2.89
C ALA A 325 18.37 1.86 4.33
N ARG A 326 17.93 0.93 5.20
CA ARG A 326 17.63 1.20 6.61
C ARG A 326 18.87 1.65 7.39
N ALA A 327 20.01 1.02 7.16
CA ALA A 327 21.28 1.39 7.78
C ALA A 327 21.92 2.65 7.18
N GLN A 328 21.30 3.27 6.16
CA GLN A 328 21.82 4.45 5.46
C GLN A 328 23.28 4.29 5.01
N VAL A 329 23.64 3.07 4.55
CA VAL A 329 25.01 2.69 4.15
C VAL A 329 25.59 3.69 3.14
N ILE A 330 24.72 4.19 2.26
CA ILE A 330 25.07 5.19 1.25
C ILE A 330 24.53 6.56 1.68
N PRO A 331 25.40 7.56 1.88
CA PRO A 331 24.98 8.95 2.08
C PRO A 331 24.09 9.44 0.94
N LYS A 332 23.00 10.15 1.27
CA LYS A 332 22.03 10.71 0.30
C LYS A 332 22.69 11.51 -0.83
N ARG A 333 23.79 12.22 -0.54
CA ARG A 333 24.54 13.00 -1.54
C ARG A 333 25.11 12.14 -2.69
N LEU A 334 25.46 10.89 -2.42
CA LEU A 334 26.01 9.96 -3.43
C LEU A 334 24.91 9.33 -4.28
N LEU A 335 23.68 9.25 -3.76
CA LEU A 335 22.52 8.71 -4.50
C LEU A 335 21.79 9.77 -5.31
N LYS A 336 22.19 11.04 -5.21
CA LYS A 336 21.56 12.13 -5.95
C LYS A 336 21.68 11.84 -7.45
N ASN A 337 20.55 11.66 -8.11
CA ASN A 337 20.43 11.28 -9.53
C ASN A 337 20.96 9.87 -9.89
N GLN A 338 21.26 9.03 -8.90
CA GLN A 338 21.77 7.66 -9.07
C GLN A 338 21.10 6.67 -8.11
N GLU A 339 19.82 6.90 -7.80
CA GLU A 339 19.05 6.05 -6.90
C GLU A 339 18.97 4.58 -7.39
N GLU A 340 19.11 4.37 -8.70
CA GLU A 340 19.09 3.07 -9.35
C GLU A 340 20.35 2.23 -9.10
N VAL A 341 21.46 2.85 -8.70
CA VAL A 341 22.74 2.17 -8.49
C VAL A 341 22.71 1.28 -7.24
N LEU A 342 22.06 1.75 -6.17
CA LEU A 342 21.99 1.00 -4.91
C LEU A 342 21.34 -0.40 -5.06
N PRO A 343 20.15 -0.56 -5.67
CA PRO A 343 19.57 -1.88 -5.87
C PRO A 343 20.44 -2.77 -6.78
N LEU A 344 21.11 -2.22 -7.79
CA LEU A 344 22.03 -2.98 -8.66
C LEU A 344 23.28 -3.45 -7.93
N ALA A 345 23.82 -2.64 -7.02
CA ALA A 345 24.92 -3.03 -6.15
C ALA A 345 24.50 -4.16 -5.19
N CYS A 346 23.30 -4.07 -4.62
CA CYS A 346 22.75 -5.14 -3.76
C CYS A 346 22.50 -6.44 -4.55
N LEU A 347 22.08 -6.32 -5.81
CA LEU A 347 21.90 -7.45 -6.72
C LEU A 347 23.25 -8.12 -7.05
N ALA A 348 24.30 -7.35 -7.29
CA ALA A 348 25.65 -7.88 -7.53
C ALA A 348 26.18 -8.66 -6.33
N GLU A 349 26.01 -8.12 -5.12
CA GLU A 349 26.40 -8.80 -3.89
C GLU A 349 25.56 -10.05 -3.63
N ALA A 350 24.25 -10.00 -3.88
CA ALA A 350 23.37 -11.16 -3.78
C ALA A 350 23.77 -12.26 -4.79
N ALA A 351 24.16 -11.87 -6.01
CA ALA A 351 24.65 -12.81 -7.01
C ALA A 351 25.96 -13.48 -6.57
N ALA A 352 26.90 -12.69 -6.02
CA ALA A 352 28.15 -13.20 -5.46
C ALA A 352 27.90 -14.19 -4.30
N GLU A 353 26.97 -13.87 -3.39
CA GLU A 353 26.56 -14.76 -2.29
C GLU A 353 25.98 -16.08 -2.80
N LEU A 354 25.16 -16.02 -3.85
CA LEU A 354 24.53 -17.18 -4.48
C LEU A 354 25.44 -17.92 -5.47
N LYS A 355 26.71 -17.53 -5.56
CA LYS A 355 27.73 -18.08 -6.47
C LYS A 355 27.31 -18.01 -7.95
N ILE A 356 26.59 -16.96 -8.32
CA ILE A 356 26.21 -16.67 -9.70
C ILE A 356 27.31 -15.76 -10.28
N PRO A 357 28.07 -16.20 -11.31
CA PRO A 357 29.20 -15.47 -11.85
C PRO A 357 28.72 -14.35 -12.78
N ILE A 358 28.17 -13.29 -12.19
CA ILE A 358 27.81 -12.07 -12.90
C ILE A 358 28.38 -10.86 -12.17
N SER A 359 29.04 -9.98 -12.92
CA SER A 359 29.75 -8.83 -12.37
C SER A 359 28.85 -7.61 -12.22
N PHE A 360 29.19 -6.69 -11.31
CA PHE A 360 28.48 -5.42 -11.18
C PHE A 360 28.45 -4.60 -12.50
N PRO A 361 29.56 -4.46 -13.26
CA PRO A 361 29.53 -3.81 -14.58
C PRO A 361 28.56 -4.48 -15.57
N GLU A 362 28.47 -5.82 -15.56
CA GLU A 362 27.54 -6.54 -16.43
C GLU A 362 26.08 -6.31 -16.05
N ILE A 363 25.77 -6.29 -14.75
CA ILE A 363 24.44 -5.95 -14.22
C ILE A 363 24.04 -4.54 -14.68
N CYS A 364 24.91 -3.56 -14.48
CA CYS A 364 24.70 -2.17 -14.88
C CYS A 364 24.50 -2.04 -16.39
N ARG A 365 25.32 -2.73 -17.20
CA ARG A 365 25.16 -2.76 -18.67
C ARG A 365 23.80 -3.32 -19.08
N LEU A 366 23.33 -4.39 -18.44
CA LEU A 366 22.03 -4.99 -18.74
C LEU A 366 20.87 -4.06 -18.37
N THR A 367 20.99 -3.26 -17.31
CA THR A 367 19.95 -2.30 -16.91
C THR A 367 20.08 -0.94 -17.59
N GLY A 368 21.17 -0.65 -18.30
CA GLY A 368 21.42 0.63 -18.96
C GLY A 368 21.98 1.70 -18.03
N VAL A 369 22.44 1.31 -16.84
CA VAL A 369 23.06 2.21 -15.86
C VAL A 369 24.56 2.27 -16.11
N ASN A 370 25.16 3.46 -16.02
CA ASN A 370 26.61 3.63 -16.16
C ASN A 370 27.35 3.14 -14.90
N GLY A 371 27.68 1.85 -14.88
CA GLY A 371 28.44 1.22 -13.80
C GLY A 371 29.91 1.66 -13.70
N ASP A 372 30.43 2.36 -14.72
CA ASP A 372 31.81 2.82 -14.74
C ASP A 372 32.02 4.17 -14.05
N ALA A 373 30.93 4.90 -13.81
CA ALA A 373 30.95 6.13 -13.04
C ALA A 373 31.58 5.91 -11.66
N TRP A 374 32.39 6.88 -11.23
CA TRP A 374 33.08 6.81 -9.94
C TRP A 374 32.10 6.60 -8.79
N GLU A 375 30.97 7.33 -8.81
CA GLU A 375 29.91 7.23 -7.83
C GLU A 375 29.32 5.81 -7.78
N ALA A 376 29.10 5.19 -8.93
CA ALA A 376 28.56 3.83 -9.01
C ALA A 376 29.50 2.80 -8.37
N LYS A 377 30.80 2.93 -8.64
CA LYS A 377 31.86 2.11 -8.03
C LYS A 377 31.94 2.31 -6.52
N VAL A 378 31.84 3.55 -6.04
CA VAL A 378 31.82 3.88 -4.60
C VAL A 378 30.60 3.30 -3.90
N VAL A 379 29.42 3.39 -4.52
CA VAL A 379 28.19 2.80 -3.99
C VAL A 379 28.33 1.29 -3.87
N TRP A 380 28.78 0.62 -4.94
CA TRP A 380 29.00 -0.82 -4.92
C TRP A 380 30.03 -1.23 -3.84
N ALA A 381 31.18 -0.56 -3.76
CA ALA A 381 32.19 -0.85 -2.74
C ALA A 381 31.65 -0.71 -1.31
N LYS A 382 30.82 0.31 -1.04
CA LYS A 382 30.17 0.47 0.26
C LYS A 382 29.16 -0.63 0.57
N VAL A 383 28.35 -1.04 -0.41
CA VAL A 383 27.40 -2.16 -0.26
C VAL A 383 28.16 -3.47 -0.05
N HIS A 384 29.25 -3.70 -0.78
CA HIS A 384 30.11 -4.87 -0.61
C HIS A 384 30.69 -4.97 0.81
N LEU A 385 31.27 -3.87 1.31
CA LEU A 385 31.78 -3.80 2.68
C LEU A 385 30.66 -4.02 3.71
N PHE A 386 29.50 -3.41 3.51
CA PHE A 386 28.34 -3.62 4.35
C PHE A 386 27.90 -5.09 4.35
N ALA A 387 27.73 -5.72 3.19
CA ALA A 387 27.33 -7.11 3.05
C ALA A 387 28.38 -8.09 3.63
N LYS A 388 29.66 -7.69 3.67
CA LYS A 388 30.73 -8.46 4.29
C LYS A 388 30.73 -8.38 5.82
N ASN A 389 30.42 -7.19 6.35
CA ASN A 389 30.52 -6.89 7.79
C ASN A 389 29.20 -7.02 8.55
N SER A 390 28.06 -6.97 7.86
CA SER A 390 26.78 -7.32 8.45
C SER A 390 26.78 -8.82 8.70
N ASP A 391 26.74 -9.23 9.97
CA ASP A 391 26.93 -10.61 10.45
C ASP A 391 26.30 -11.67 9.53
N ARG A 392 27.13 -12.21 8.64
CA ARG A 392 26.81 -13.20 7.60
C ARG A 392 26.30 -14.55 8.14
N ARG A 393 26.06 -14.70 9.45
CA ARG A 393 25.59 -15.93 10.11
C ARG A 393 24.17 -15.85 10.68
N ASN A 394 23.61 -14.66 10.91
CA ASN A 394 22.28 -14.54 11.52
C ASN A 394 21.13 -14.43 10.50
N LEU A 395 21.40 -14.22 9.21
CA LEU A 395 20.35 -13.98 8.21
C LEU A 395 19.82 -15.25 7.51
N ILE A 396 20.59 -16.34 7.50
CA ILE A 396 20.20 -17.62 6.86
C ILE A 396 19.72 -18.64 7.90
N VAL A 397 20.24 -18.61 9.14
CA VAL A 397 19.90 -19.58 10.21
C VAL A 397 18.58 -19.24 10.93
N ARG A 398 18.11 -17.98 10.84
CA ARG A 398 16.93 -17.49 11.57
C ARG A 398 15.56 -17.83 10.98
N GLN A 399 15.49 -18.51 9.84
CA GLN A 399 14.20 -18.91 9.23
C GLN A 399 13.60 -20.20 9.80
N GLY A 400 14.32 -20.92 10.68
CA GLY A 400 13.88 -22.20 11.25
C GLY A 400 13.56 -22.19 12.76
N ASP A 401 13.92 -21.14 13.50
CA ASP A 401 13.72 -21.10 14.95
C ASP A 401 12.33 -20.52 15.29
N PRO A 402 11.44 -21.29 15.97
CA PRO A 402 10.12 -20.82 16.38
C PRO A 402 10.17 -19.50 17.16
N ARG A 403 11.19 -19.30 18.00
CA ARG A 403 11.36 -18.07 18.81
C ARG A 403 11.74 -16.86 17.98
N VAL A 404 12.34 -17.08 16.80
CA VAL A 404 12.67 -16.01 15.86
C VAL A 404 11.50 -15.71 14.94
N LYS A 405 10.66 -16.69 14.59
CA LYS A 405 9.36 -16.40 13.97
C LYS A 405 8.45 -15.62 14.90
N GLU A 406 8.43 -15.98 16.17
CA GLU A 406 7.71 -15.27 17.22
C GLU A 406 8.30 -13.87 17.45
N LYS A 407 9.63 -13.74 17.51
CA LYS A 407 10.31 -12.43 17.55
C LYS A 407 10.13 -11.61 16.29
N GLN A 408 10.02 -12.21 15.10
CA GLN A 408 9.73 -11.50 13.85
C GLN A 408 8.25 -11.14 13.74
N LEU A 409 7.34 -11.95 14.29
CA LEU A 409 5.93 -11.58 14.48
C LEU A 409 5.85 -10.39 15.43
N LEU A 410 6.59 -10.44 16.55
CA LEU A 410 6.71 -9.36 17.52
C LEU A 410 7.42 -8.14 16.94
N GLU A 411 8.45 -8.28 16.11
CA GLU A 411 9.15 -7.17 15.45
C GLU A 411 8.32 -6.57 14.30
N MET A 412 7.47 -7.37 13.64
CA MET A 412 6.47 -6.89 12.68
C MET A 412 5.28 -6.22 13.38
N GLN A 413 4.89 -6.72 14.56
CA GLN A 413 3.95 -6.05 15.46
C GLN A 413 4.58 -4.81 16.13
N ASP A 414 5.89 -4.79 16.35
CA ASP A 414 6.63 -3.65 16.89
C ASP A 414 6.91 -2.61 15.82
N GLU A 415 7.08 -2.95 14.54
CA GLU A 415 7.04 -1.95 13.45
C GLU A 415 5.65 -1.27 13.35
N GLU A 416 4.59 -1.89 13.88
CA GLU A 416 3.29 -1.25 14.15
C GLU A 416 3.22 -0.57 15.55
N ALA A 417 4.10 -0.91 16.49
CA ALA A 417 4.14 -0.36 17.86
C ALA A 417 5.31 0.62 18.17
N VAL A 418 6.19 0.96 17.22
CA VAL A 418 7.33 1.89 17.44
C VAL A 418 6.85 3.30 17.85
N GLY A 419 5.56 3.63 17.65
CA GLY A 419 4.95 4.83 18.25
C GLY A 419 4.92 4.84 19.80
N VAL A 420 5.04 3.69 20.46
CA VAL A 420 4.99 3.56 21.93
C VAL A 420 6.39 3.59 22.56
N GLY A 421 7.40 3.04 21.87
CA GLY A 421 8.79 3.00 22.38
C GLY A 421 9.45 4.39 22.45
N GLU A 422 9.21 5.25 21.47
CA GLU A 422 9.74 6.64 21.49
C GLU A 422 9.07 7.50 22.56
N ALA A 423 7.81 7.22 22.93
CA ALA A 423 7.11 7.90 24.02
C ALA A 423 7.65 7.50 25.41
N ILE A 424 8.08 6.23 25.58
CA ILE A 424 8.65 5.75 26.84
C ILE A 424 10.09 6.26 27.04
N ALA A 425 10.89 6.39 25.97
CA ALA A 425 12.23 6.96 26.06
C ALA A 425 12.23 8.44 26.47
N GLN A 426 11.18 9.19 26.12
CA GLN A 426 11.00 10.59 26.55
C GLN A 426 10.51 10.72 28.01
N LEU A 427 9.96 9.65 28.59
CA LEU A 427 9.50 9.62 29.99
C LEU A 427 10.59 9.17 30.98
N GLY A 428 11.68 8.56 30.51
CA GLY A 428 12.83 8.17 31.33
C GLY A 428 13.95 9.22 31.44
N SER A 429 13.77 10.41 30.87
CA SER A 429 14.77 11.49 30.84
C SER A 429 14.36 12.72 31.66
N ARG A 430 13.77 12.51 32.85
CA ARG A 430 13.61 13.53 33.88
C ARG A 430 13.93 12.97 35.24
#